data_AF-A0A1A2UP82-F1
#
_entry.id   AF-A0A1A2UP82-F1
#
_cell.length_a   1.000
_cell.length_b   1.000
_cell.length_c   1.000
_cell.angle_alpha   90.00
_cell.angle_beta   90.00
_cell.angle_gamma   90.00
#
_symmetry.space_group_name_H-M   'P 1'
#
loop_
_entity.id
_entity.type
_entity.pdbx_description
1 polymer ?
#
loop_
_entity_poly.entity_id
_entity_poly.type
_entity_poly.pdbx_seq_one_letter_code
_entity_poly.pdbx_strand_id
1 'polypeptide(L)'
;MAGPGRAKNVLVWHVHGSWTQSFVAGGHHYLVPVAGDGGEDGIGLAGRSWPNAREVPLEELGREDIDLVVLQRPHEAALVAHWAGRRPGSELPAVYVEHNAPRPSPTQSRHVVADRTDIPLVHVTDFNRLMWDNGRALTRVIDHGIADPGHRYTGDILRAATMINEPVRRNRVVGADLLEPLSAYAQIDVWGIGTEDLPAHRGGVIGRGDVAAPALWDRIARRR
;
A
#
# COMPACT_ATOMS: atom_id res chain seq x y z
N MET A 1 22.95 0.39 19.06
CA MET A 1 21.63 1.04 18.93
C MET A 1 21.87 2.42 18.34
N ALA A 2 21.53 2.63 17.06
CA ALA A 2 21.55 3.98 16.50
C ALA A 2 20.48 4.78 17.25
N GLY A 3 20.84 5.93 17.83
CA GLY A 3 19.86 6.82 18.46
C GLY A 3 18.73 7.16 17.48
N PRO A 4 17.53 7.53 17.95
CA PRO A 4 16.44 7.89 17.06
C PRO A 4 16.91 9.05 16.18
N GLY A 5 17.17 8.75 14.91
CA GLY A 5 17.58 9.77 13.95
C GLY A 5 16.52 10.87 13.89
N ARG A 6 16.94 12.11 13.66
CA ARG A 6 16.03 13.24 13.42
C ARG A 6 14.95 12.82 12.43
N ALA A 7 13.69 13.19 12.72
CA ALA A 7 12.56 12.99 11.81
C ALA A 7 12.92 13.51 10.41
N LYS A 8 12.54 12.73 9.39
CA LYS A 8 12.85 12.99 7.98
C LYS A 8 11.62 13.49 7.25
N ASN A 9 11.84 14.29 6.21
CA ASN A 9 10.82 14.67 5.25
C ASN A 9 10.80 13.64 4.12
N VAL A 10 9.79 12.79 4.09
CA VAL A 10 9.65 11.65 3.17
C VAL A 10 8.61 11.99 2.11
N LEU A 11 9.04 12.07 0.86
CA LEU A 11 8.15 12.19 -0.28
C LEU A 11 7.52 10.83 -0.59
N VAL A 12 6.19 10.76 -0.66
CA VAL A 12 5.46 9.51 -0.97
C VAL A 12 4.12 9.81 -1.64
N TRP A 13 3.83 9.11 -2.74
CA TRP A 13 2.52 9.17 -3.39
C TRP A 13 1.50 8.30 -2.65
N HIS A 14 0.26 8.77 -2.57
CA HIS A 14 -0.86 7.99 -2.04
C HIS A 14 -1.35 7.00 -3.10
N VAL A 15 -0.72 5.82 -3.14
CA VAL A 15 -1.07 4.75 -4.11
C VAL A 15 -1.98 3.69 -3.48
N HIS A 16 -1.64 3.23 -2.28
CA HIS A 16 -2.36 2.16 -1.58
C HIS A 16 -2.84 2.66 -0.22
N GLY A 17 -4.09 3.09 -0.11
CA GLY A 17 -4.57 3.82 1.08
C GLY A 17 -4.40 3.09 2.42
N SER A 18 -4.56 1.77 2.47
CA SER A 18 -4.31 0.99 3.70
C SER A 18 -2.84 0.91 4.06
N TRP A 19 -1.95 0.72 3.07
CA TRP A 19 -0.50 0.74 3.30
C TRP A 19 -0.02 2.14 3.69
N THR A 20 -0.46 3.17 2.97
CA THR A 20 -0.07 4.56 3.25
C THR A 20 -0.50 4.95 4.65
N GLN A 21 -1.72 4.58 5.09
CA GLN A 21 -2.19 4.84 6.44
C GLN A 21 -1.27 4.26 7.53
N SER A 22 -0.76 3.04 7.34
CA SER A 22 0.19 2.44 8.27
C SER A 22 1.58 3.10 8.16
N PHE A 23 2.02 3.39 6.94
CA PHE A 23 3.33 3.96 6.67
C PHE A 23 3.49 5.36 7.26
N VAL A 24 2.48 6.22 7.08
CA VAL A 24 2.51 7.62 7.56
C VAL A 24 2.23 7.77 9.06
N ALA A 25 1.89 6.68 9.75
CA ALA A 25 1.80 6.67 11.21
C ALA A 25 3.18 6.65 11.89
N GLY A 26 4.27 6.50 11.14
CA GLY A 26 5.63 6.60 11.64
C GLY A 26 6.02 8.03 12.08
N GLY A 27 7.12 8.15 12.81
CA GLY A 27 7.61 9.42 13.37
C GLY A 27 8.34 10.36 12.39
N HIS A 28 7.99 10.31 11.11
CA HIS A 28 8.55 11.17 10.06
C HIS A 28 7.50 12.18 9.59
N HIS A 29 7.90 13.15 8.77
CA HIS A 29 6.98 14.04 8.09
C HIS A 29 6.81 13.56 6.66
N TYR A 30 5.57 13.40 6.21
CA TYR A 30 5.27 12.82 4.91
C TYR A 30 4.72 13.90 3.98
N LEU A 31 5.41 14.09 2.86
CA LEU A 31 5.01 15.02 1.80
C LEU A 31 4.24 14.20 0.77
N VAL A 32 2.94 14.50 0.60
CA VAL A 32 2.05 13.76 -0.30
C VAL A 32 1.67 14.67 -1.47
N PRO A 33 2.11 14.36 -2.70
CA PRO A 33 1.83 15.22 -3.84
C PRO A 33 0.33 15.34 -4.15
N VAL A 34 -0.10 16.55 -4.47
CA VAL A 34 -1.43 16.86 -5.00
C VAL A 34 -1.29 17.60 -6.33
N ALA A 35 -2.05 17.17 -7.34
CA ALA A 35 -2.12 17.81 -8.63
C ALA A 35 -3.28 18.80 -8.66
N GLY A 36 -3.11 19.96 -9.28
CA GLY A 36 -4.17 20.98 -9.35
C GLY A 36 -5.44 20.51 -10.08
N ASP A 37 -5.32 19.50 -10.94
CA ASP A 37 -6.42 18.87 -11.67
C ASP A 37 -6.99 17.62 -10.96
N GLY A 38 -6.41 17.20 -9.83
CA GLY A 38 -6.79 15.98 -9.11
C GLY A 38 -6.43 14.68 -9.83
N GLY A 39 -5.48 14.70 -10.78
CA GLY A 39 -5.06 13.53 -11.54
C GLY A 39 -4.43 12.40 -10.70
N GLU A 40 -4.30 11.21 -11.30
CA GLU A 40 -3.78 9.99 -10.66
C GLU A 40 -2.34 10.11 -10.12
N ASP A 41 -1.60 11.13 -10.58
CA ASP A 41 -0.24 11.44 -10.15
C ASP A 41 -0.18 12.45 -8.99
N GLY A 42 -1.33 12.83 -8.44
CA GLY A 42 -1.41 13.75 -7.31
C GLY A 42 -2.80 13.75 -6.68
N ILE A 43 -3.26 12.61 -6.18
CA ILE A 43 -4.55 12.52 -5.49
C ILE A 43 -4.54 13.13 -4.07
N GLY A 44 -3.36 13.55 -3.58
CA GLY A 44 -3.18 14.08 -2.24
C GLY A 44 -3.55 13.07 -1.14
N LEU A 45 -4.11 13.58 -0.05
CA LEU A 45 -4.58 12.78 1.08
C LEU A 45 -5.93 12.10 0.77
N ALA A 46 -6.60 12.46 -0.33
CA ALA A 46 -7.92 11.95 -0.72
C ALA A 46 -8.94 12.01 0.44
N GLY A 47 -8.98 13.15 1.14
CA GLY A 47 -9.88 13.39 2.27
C GLY A 47 -9.50 12.68 3.58
N ARG A 48 -8.36 11.98 3.64
CA ARG A 48 -7.89 11.32 4.87
C ARG A 48 -7.18 12.30 5.80
N SER A 49 -7.35 12.09 7.10
CA SER A 49 -6.62 12.82 8.13
C SER A 49 -5.47 11.97 8.65
N TRP A 50 -4.25 12.34 8.25
CA TRP A 50 -3.01 11.71 8.70
C TRP A 50 -2.13 12.76 9.40
N PRO A 51 -1.94 12.68 10.73
CA PRO A 51 -1.31 13.76 11.50
C PRO A 51 0.09 14.16 11.03
N ASN A 52 0.83 13.21 10.48
CA ASN A 52 2.21 13.40 10.05
C ASN A 52 2.35 13.63 8.54
N ALA A 53 1.24 13.64 7.79
CA ALA A 53 1.25 13.83 6.34
C ALA A 53 0.57 15.14 5.95
N ARG A 54 1.12 15.82 4.96
CA ARG A 54 0.50 17.01 4.35
C ARG A 54 0.56 16.94 2.83
N GLU A 55 -0.42 17.58 2.20
CA GLU A 55 -0.41 17.76 0.75
C GLU A 55 0.65 18.79 0.33
N VAL A 56 1.28 18.54 -0.81
CA VAL A 56 2.19 19.47 -1.47
C VAL A 56 1.83 19.56 -2.95
N PRO A 57 1.55 20.75 -3.51
CA PRO A 57 1.39 20.89 -4.94
C PRO A 57 2.61 20.36 -5.70
N LEU A 58 2.40 19.64 -6.80
CA LEU A 58 3.49 19.07 -7.61
C LEU A 58 4.51 20.16 -8.01
N GLU A 59 4.03 21.35 -8.37
CA GLU A 59 4.81 22.51 -8.80
C GLU A 59 5.69 23.09 -7.68
N GLU A 60 5.40 22.76 -6.42
CA GLU A 60 6.12 23.25 -5.24
C GLU A 60 7.16 22.27 -4.74
N LEU A 61 7.18 21.02 -5.22
CA LEU A 61 8.10 19.98 -4.75
C LEU A 61 9.59 20.37 -4.84
N GLY A 62 9.98 21.16 -5.85
CA GLY A 62 11.35 21.65 -5.99
C GLY A 62 11.80 22.63 -4.92
N ARG A 63 10.87 23.16 -4.09
CA ARG A 63 11.16 24.06 -2.96
C ARG A 63 11.13 23.35 -1.61
N GLU A 64 10.73 22.09 -1.58
CA GLU A 64 10.62 21.31 -0.35
C GLU A 64 11.96 20.71 0.08
N ASP A 65 12.20 20.68 1.39
CA ASP A 65 13.33 19.97 1.97
C ASP A 65 13.05 18.46 1.98
N ILE A 66 13.35 17.76 0.88
CA ILE A 66 13.10 16.31 0.76
C ILE A 66 14.36 15.53 1.19
N ASP A 67 14.25 14.75 2.27
CA ASP A 67 15.34 13.88 2.75
C ASP A 67 15.42 12.57 1.95
N LEU A 68 14.27 11.97 1.60
CA LEU A 68 14.17 10.70 0.85
C LEU A 68 12.80 10.59 0.15
N VAL A 69 12.75 9.83 -0.94
CA VAL A 69 11.51 9.46 -1.64
C VAL A 69 11.21 7.95 -1.55
N VAL A 70 9.94 7.62 -1.36
CA VAL A 70 9.43 6.26 -1.52
C VAL A 70 8.66 6.15 -2.83
N LEU A 71 9.21 5.36 -3.75
CA LEU A 71 8.62 5.06 -5.05
C LEU A 71 7.78 3.78 -4.94
N GLN A 72 6.63 3.77 -5.61
CA GLN A 72 5.68 2.66 -5.63
C GLN A 72 5.21 2.32 -7.04
N ARG A 73 5.43 3.22 -8.01
CA ARG A 73 5.07 3.03 -9.43
C ARG A 73 6.24 3.35 -10.35
N PRO A 74 6.35 2.70 -11.53
CA PRO A 74 7.51 2.85 -12.42
C PRO A 74 7.83 4.30 -12.83
N HIS A 75 6.81 5.12 -13.08
CA HIS A 75 6.98 6.48 -13.60
C HIS A 75 7.26 7.52 -12.51
N GLU A 76 7.12 7.20 -11.23
CA GLU A 76 7.31 8.16 -10.13
C GLU A 76 8.74 8.69 -10.08
N ALA A 77 9.74 7.91 -10.48
CA ALA A 77 11.12 8.40 -10.55
C ALA A 77 11.27 9.57 -11.54
N ALA A 78 10.53 9.53 -12.66
CA ALA A 78 10.49 10.62 -13.63
C ALA A 78 9.71 11.82 -13.09
N LEU A 79 8.61 11.60 -12.38
CA LEU A 79 7.86 12.67 -11.71
C LEU A 79 8.72 13.42 -10.69
N VAL A 80 9.50 12.70 -9.86
CA VAL A 80 10.41 13.34 -8.90
C VAL A 80 11.48 14.15 -9.63
N ALA A 81 12.08 13.61 -10.69
CA ALA A 81 13.08 14.34 -11.46
C ALA A 81 12.50 15.60 -12.12
N HIS A 82 11.26 15.53 -12.59
CA HIS A 82 10.57 16.66 -13.22
C HIS A 82 10.18 17.75 -12.22
N TRP A 83 9.52 17.38 -11.13
CA TRP A 83 8.91 18.32 -10.19
C TRP A 83 9.84 18.76 -9.05
N ALA A 84 10.67 17.85 -8.53
CA ALA A 84 11.61 18.14 -7.46
C ALA A 84 13.01 18.52 -7.98
N GLY A 85 13.27 18.36 -9.28
CA GLY A 85 14.56 18.70 -9.90
C GLY A 85 15.74 17.83 -9.45
N ARG A 86 15.47 16.66 -8.83
CA ARG A 86 16.49 15.76 -8.28
C ARG A 86 16.27 14.34 -8.78
N ARG A 87 17.34 13.64 -9.15
CA ARG A 87 17.30 12.25 -9.60
C ARG A 87 17.26 11.27 -8.40
N PRO A 88 16.18 10.47 -8.27
CA PRO A 88 16.12 9.40 -7.26
C PRO A 88 17.28 8.41 -7.38
N GLY A 89 17.84 8.02 -6.23
CA GLY A 89 18.98 7.11 -6.08
C GLY A 89 20.35 7.80 -6.09
N SER A 90 20.54 8.83 -6.94
CA SER A 90 21.85 9.50 -7.10
C SER A 90 21.94 10.86 -6.42
N GLU A 91 20.91 11.68 -6.51
CA GLU A 91 20.87 13.03 -5.92
C GLU A 91 19.90 13.11 -4.73
N LEU A 92 18.91 12.21 -4.69
CA LEU A 92 17.94 12.07 -3.63
C LEU A 92 17.86 10.60 -3.22
N PRO A 93 18.16 10.24 -1.96
CA PRO A 93 17.96 8.89 -1.46
C PRO A 93 16.56 8.37 -1.80
N ALA A 94 16.48 7.15 -2.31
CA ALA A 94 15.23 6.58 -2.79
C ALA A 94 15.11 5.11 -2.40
N VAL A 95 13.88 4.67 -2.12
CA VAL A 95 13.51 3.28 -1.93
C VAL A 95 12.32 2.98 -2.82
N TYR A 96 12.31 1.82 -3.48
CA TYR A 96 11.16 1.34 -4.23
C TYR A 96 10.40 0.30 -3.40
N VAL A 97 9.10 0.46 -3.21
CA VAL A 97 8.23 -0.51 -2.53
C VAL A 97 7.37 -1.22 -3.57
N GLU A 98 7.56 -2.53 -3.70
CA GLU A 98 6.75 -3.39 -4.57
C GLU A 98 5.66 -4.09 -3.77
N HIS A 99 4.42 -3.74 -4.11
CA HIS A 99 3.20 -4.24 -3.45
C HIS A 99 2.68 -5.52 -4.10
N ASN A 100 2.93 -5.70 -5.40
CA ASN A 100 2.25 -6.69 -6.21
C ASN A 100 3.16 -7.83 -6.63
N ALA A 101 2.55 -9.01 -6.77
CA ALA A 101 3.16 -10.11 -7.49
C ALA A 101 3.41 -9.71 -8.96
N PRO A 102 4.44 -10.28 -9.60
CA PRO A 102 4.83 -9.89 -10.94
C PRO A 102 3.73 -10.09 -11.98
N ARG A 103 3.66 -9.13 -12.91
CA ARG A 103 2.80 -9.18 -14.11
C ARG A 103 3.61 -8.84 -15.36
N PRO A 104 3.24 -9.39 -16.53
CA PRO A 104 2.14 -10.34 -16.75
C PRO A 104 2.45 -11.78 -16.31
N SER A 105 3.70 -12.10 -15.99
CA SER A 105 4.12 -13.48 -15.70
C SER A 105 4.99 -13.55 -14.45
N PRO A 106 4.67 -14.41 -13.47
CA PRO A 106 5.45 -14.53 -12.25
C PRO A 106 6.83 -15.16 -12.47
N THR A 107 7.12 -15.70 -13.65
CA THR A 107 8.42 -16.36 -13.95
C THR A 107 9.26 -15.60 -14.98
N GLN A 108 8.69 -14.60 -15.64
CA GLN A 108 9.35 -13.87 -16.74
C GLN A 108 9.36 -12.35 -16.53
N SER A 109 8.69 -11.85 -15.49
CA SER A 109 8.66 -10.44 -15.18
C SER A 109 9.91 -10.01 -14.42
N ARG A 110 10.68 -9.13 -15.06
CA ARG A 110 11.84 -8.44 -14.48
C ARG A 110 11.40 -7.11 -13.88
N HIS A 111 11.87 -6.81 -12.68
CA HIS A 111 11.46 -5.60 -11.95
C HIS A 111 12.05 -4.34 -12.58
N VAL A 112 11.32 -3.21 -12.51
CA VAL A 112 11.73 -1.94 -13.16
C VAL A 112 13.03 -1.35 -12.60
N VAL A 113 13.39 -1.69 -11.37
CA VAL A 113 14.68 -1.32 -10.75
C VAL A 113 15.71 -2.46 -10.77
N ALA A 114 15.47 -3.56 -11.48
CA ALA A 114 16.34 -4.75 -11.44
C ALA A 114 17.80 -4.46 -11.80
N ASP A 115 18.04 -3.45 -12.64
CA ASP A 115 19.38 -3.04 -13.05
C ASP A 115 19.92 -1.85 -12.26
N ARG A 116 19.37 -1.54 -11.08
CA ARG A 116 19.82 -0.45 -10.21
C ARG A 116 20.44 -1.01 -8.92
N THR A 117 21.46 -0.34 -8.41
CA THR A 117 22.09 -0.66 -7.11
C THR A 117 22.00 0.49 -6.11
N ASP A 118 21.56 1.65 -6.58
CA ASP A 118 21.41 2.90 -5.84
C ASP A 118 19.96 3.13 -5.34
N ILE A 119 19.04 2.23 -5.69
CA ILE A 119 17.65 2.21 -5.20
C ILE A 119 17.35 0.81 -4.65
N PRO A 120 17.30 0.63 -3.31
CA PRO A 120 16.85 -0.62 -2.72
C PRO A 120 15.39 -0.92 -3.07
N LEU A 121 15.10 -2.20 -3.29
CA LEU A 121 13.78 -2.74 -3.59
C LEU A 121 13.22 -3.45 -2.35
N VAL A 122 12.17 -2.88 -1.77
CA VAL A 122 11.43 -3.45 -0.64
C VAL A 122 10.21 -4.16 -1.18
N HIS A 123 10.12 -5.47 -0.95
CA HIS A 123 8.92 -6.24 -1.20
C HIS A 123 8.08 -6.31 0.07
N VAL A 124 6.75 -6.26 -0.09
CA VAL A 124 5.82 -6.40 1.04
C VAL A 124 5.52 -7.84 1.43
N THR A 125 6.06 -8.81 0.69
CA THR A 125 6.00 -10.24 1.00
C THR A 125 7.25 -10.96 0.51
N ASP A 126 7.61 -12.07 1.16
CA ASP A 126 8.62 -12.99 0.65
C ASP A 126 8.24 -13.62 -0.71
N PHE A 127 6.94 -13.82 -0.96
CA PHE A 127 6.47 -14.35 -2.23
C PHE A 127 6.78 -13.41 -3.39
N ASN A 128 6.47 -12.10 -3.27
CA ASN A 128 6.77 -11.14 -4.32
C ASN A 128 8.28 -11.07 -4.57
N ARG A 129 9.09 -11.04 -3.50
CA ARG A 129 10.55 -11.05 -3.62
C ARG A 129 11.05 -12.27 -4.38
N LEU A 130 10.50 -13.45 -4.10
CA LEU A 130 10.85 -14.70 -4.76
C LEU A 130 10.48 -14.70 -6.25
N MET A 131 9.27 -14.22 -6.58
CA MET A 131 8.74 -14.34 -7.94
C MET A 131 9.24 -13.25 -8.89
N TRP A 132 9.63 -12.08 -8.39
CA TRP A 132 10.24 -11.06 -9.24
C TRP A 132 11.67 -11.44 -9.63
N ASP A 133 12.01 -11.30 -10.92
CA ASP A 133 13.42 -11.18 -11.30
C ASP A 133 13.91 -9.78 -10.88
N ASN A 134 14.54 -9.74 -9.71
CA ASN A 134 15.08 -8.53 -9.09
C ASN A 134 16.45 -8.11 -9.66
N GLY A 135 17.04 -8.88 -10.57
CA GLY A 135 18.37 -8.62 -11.11
C GLY A 135 19.44 -8.39 -10.02
N ARG A 136 20.08 -7.22 -10.06
CA ARG A 136 21.14 -6.79 -9.13
C ARG A 136 20.65 -5.83 -8.04
N ALA A 137 19.35 -5.56 -7.97
CA ALA A 137 18.80 -4.66 -6.96
C ALA A 137 18.98 -5.24 -5.55
N LEU A 138 19.34 -4.39 -4.59
CA LEU A 138 19.36 -4.77 -3.19
C LEU A 138 17.92 -4.98 -2.72
N THR A 139 17.57 -6.21 -2.35
CA THR A 139 16.20 -6.54 -1.92
C THR A 139 16.07 -6.67 -0.41
N ARG A 140 14.91 -6.29 0.12
CA ARG A 140 14.50 -6.54 1.50
C ARG A 140 13.01 -6.85 1.55
N VAL A 141 12.58 -7.63 2.54
CA VAL A 141 11.15 -7.79 2.85
C VAL A 141 10.82 -6.98 4.09
N ILE A 142 9.73 -6.19 4.00
CA ILE A 142 9.08 -5.55 5.13
C ILE A 142 7.60 -5.79 4.96
N ASP A 143 7.05 -6.67 5.80
CA ASP A 143 5.66 -7.08 5.69
C ASP A 143 4.69 -5.92 5.92
N HIS A 144 3.48 -6.05 5.39
CA HIS A 144 2.38 -5.15 5.73
C HIS A 144 2.11 -5.17 7.23
N GLY A 145 2.01 -3.97 7.81
CA GLY A 145 1.58 -3.77 9.18
C GLY A 145 0.44 -2.76 9.29
N ILE A 146 -0.04 -2.58 10.51
CA ILE A 146 -0.92 -1.47 10.89
C ILE A 146 -0.29 -0.72 12.06
N ALA A 147 -0.62 0.57 12.20
CA ALA A 147 -0.39 1.26 13.46
C ALA A 147 -1.22 0.56 14.55
N ASP A 148 -0.57 0.13 15.63
CA ASP A 148 -1.20 -0.66 16.67
C ASP A 148 -2.39 0.11 17.30
N PRO A 149 -3.64 -0.35 17.09
CA PRO A 149 -4.81 0.32 17.62
C PRO A 149 -5.13 -0.09 19.07
N GLY A 150 -4.23 -0.86 19.71
CA GLY A 150 -4.43 -1.54 20.98
C GLY A 150 -5.27 -2.80 20.85
N HIS A 151 -5.45 -3.50 21.97
CA HIS A 151 -6.30 -4.69 22.02
C HIS A 151 -7.78 -4.32 21.86
N ARG A 152 -8.37 -4.67 20.71
CA ARG A 152 -9.81 -4.44 20.40
C ARG A 152 -10.65 -5.70 20.25
N TYR A 153 -10.03 -6.87 20.18
CA TYR A 153 -10.70 -8.12 19.83
C TYR A 153 -11.79 -8.51 20.85
N THR A 154 -12.96 -8.85 20.34
CA THR A 154 -14.09 -9.40 21.12
C THR A 154 -14.59 -10.73 20.58
N GLY A 155 -14.53 -10.96 19.27
CA GLY A 155 -14.91 -12.24 18.65
C GLY A 155 -16.37 -12.65 18.86
N ASP A 156 -17.28 -11.71 19.13
CA ASP A 156 -18.70 -11.98 19.43
C ASP A 156 -19.55 -12.34 18.19
N ILE A 157 -19.00 -12.19 16.98
CA ILE A 157 -19.62 -12.56 15.71
C ILE A 157 -18.89 -13.77 15.13
N LEU A 158 -19.60 -14.90 15.02
CA LEU A 158 -19.09 -16.15 14.45
C LEU A 158 -19.02 -16.09 12.92
N ARG A 159 -18.10 -15.27 12.41
CA ARG A 159 -17.76 -15.13 10.99
C ARG A 159 -16.28 -14.78 10.88
N ALA A 160 -15.60 -15.31 9.86
CA ALA A 160 -14.28 -14.85 9.47
C ALA A 160 -14.35 -13.47 8.79
N ALA A 161 -13.25 -12.72 8.83
CA ALA A 161 -13.11 -11.42 8.19
C ALA A 161 -11.97 -11.42 7.17
N THR A 162 -12.18 -10.81 6.00
CA THR A 162 -11.12 -10.57 5.02
C THR A 162 -11.30 -9.23 4.32
N MET A 163 -10.21 -8.67 3.79
CA MET A 163 -10.18 -7.37 3.14
C MET A 163 -9.68 -7.53 1.70
N ILE A 164 -10.56 -7.35 0.73
CA ILE A 164 -10.28 -7.56 -0.69
C ILE A 164 -10.94 -6.44 -1.48
N ASN A 165 -10.14 -5.61 -2.14
CA ASN A 165 -10.65 -4.64 -3.10
C ASN A 165 -10.89 -5.31 -4.45
N GLU A 166 -12.05 -4.99 -5.03
CA GLU A 166 -12.54 -5.41 -6.35
C GLU A 166 -12.47 -6.93 -6.56
N PRO A 167 -13.04 -7.74 -5.64
CA PRO A 167 -12.86 -9.19 -5.63
C PRO A 167 -13.35 -9.86 -6.92
N VAL A 168 -14.46 -9.38 -7.50
CA VAL A 168 -15.01 -9.94 -8.75
C VAL A 168 -14.06 -9.68 -9.93
N ARG A 169 -13.60 -8.44 -10.07
CA ARG A 169 -12.70 -8.04 -11.17
C ARG A 169 -11.32 -8.69 -11.07
N ARG A 170 -10.75 -8.77 -9.85
CA ARG A 170 -9.38 -9.26 -9.62
C ARG A 170 -9.31 -10.77 -9.39
N ASN A 171 -10.40 -11.38 -8.95
CA ASN A 171 -10.59 -12.83 -8.83
C ASN A 171 -9.39 -13.55 -8.16
N ARG A 172 -8.80 -14.55 -8.83
CA ARG A 172 -7.69 -15.39 -8.34
C ARG A 172 -6.49 -14.58 -7.84
N VAL A 173 -6.22 -13.42 -8.41
CA VAL A 173 -5.08 -12.56 -8.02
C VAL A 173 -5.15 -12.19 -6.54
N VAL A 174 -6.37 -12.00 -6.03
CA VAL A 174 -6.64 -11.63 -4.64
C VAL A 174 -7.26 -12.78 -3.86
N GLY A 175 -7.26 -13.99 -4.45
CA GLY A 175 -7.85 -15.19 -3.87
C GLY A 175 -9.37 -15.15 -3.72
N ALA A 176 -10.08 -14.30 -4.45
CA ALA A 176 -11.53 -14.16 -4.29
C ALA A 176 -12.29 -15.44 -4.66
N ASP A 177 -11.79 -16.22 -5.63
CA ASP A 177 -12.36 -17.53 -5.98
C ASP A 177 -12.18 -18.61 -4.90
N LEU A 178 -11.34 -18.36 -3.89
CA LEU A 178 -11.20 -19.25 -2.73
C LEU A 178 -12.26 -18.98 -1.66
N LEU A 179 -12.96 -17.84 -1.69
CA LEU A 179 -13.90 -17.47 -0.65
C LEU A 179 -15.09 -18.42 -0.56
N GLU A 180 -15.66 -18.81 -1.71
CA GLU A 180 -16.78 -19.75 -1.75
C GLU A 180 -16.43 -21.12 -1.15
N PRO A 181 -15.38 -21.84 -1.59
CA PRO A 181 -15.03 -23.12 -0.99
C PRO A 181 -14.59 -22.99 0.47
N LEU A 182 -13.92 -21.90 0.87
CA LEU A 182 -13.56 -21.66 2.27
C LEU A 182 -14.79 -21.37 3.15
N SER A 183 -15.87 -20.84 2.57
CA SER A 183 -17.10 -20.55 3.30
C SER A 183 -17.81 -21.79 3.84
N ALA A 184 -17.43 -22.99 3.38
CA ALA A 184 -17.87 -24.26 3.95
C ALA A 184 -17.37 -24.49 5.39
N TYR A 185 -16.27 -23.83 5.79
CA TYR A 185 -15.66 -23.99 7.11
C TYR A 185 -16.03 -22.85 8.07
N ALA A 186 -16.19 -21.64 7.55
CA ALA A 186 -16.61 -20.47 8.32
C ALA A 186 -17.32 -19.48 7.39
N GLN A 187 -18.42 -18.87 7.85
CA GLN A 187 -19.02 -17.80 7.08
C GLN A 187 -18.09 -16.59 7.05
N ILE A 188 -17.99 -15.88 5.92
CA ILE A 188 -16.97 -14.86 5.67
C ILE A 188 -17.65 -13.50 5.42
N ASP A 189 -17.20 -12.47 6.13
CA ASP A 189 -17.46 -11.07 5.80
C ASP A 189 -16.25 -10.51 5.04
N VAL A 190 -16.52 -9.85 3.90
CA VAL A 190 -15.50 -9.28 3.02
C VAL A 190 -15.66 -7.76 2.97
N TRP A 191 -14.62 -7.02 3.36
CA TRP A 191 -14.58 -5.55 3.22
C TRP A 191 -13.67 -5.12 2.08
N GLY A 192 -13.99 -3.98 1.48
CA GLY A 192 -13.21 -3.40 0.39
C GLY A 192 -14.09 -2.84 -0.71
N ILE A 193 -13.46 -2.08 -1.59
CA ILE A 193 -14.10 -1.45 -2.75
C ILE A 193 -14.73 -2.53 -3.64
N GLY A 194 -16.01 -2.37 -4.02
CA GLY A 194 -16.69 -3.29 -4.95
C GLY A 194 -16.95 -4.69 -4.38
N THR A 195 -17.02 -4.82 -3.04
CA THR A 195 -17.34 -6.10 -2.40
C THR A 195 -18.84 -6.37 -2.38
N GLU A 196 -19.66 -5.35 -2.52
CA GLU A 196 -21.11 -5.42 -2.66
C GLU A 196 -21.54 -6.23 -3.89
N ASP A 197 -20.68 -6.28 -4.91
CA ASP A 197 -20.88 -7.03 -6.15
C ASP A 197 -20.59 -8.55 -5.99
N LEU A 198 -20.11 -8.99 -4.82
CA LEU A 198 -19.88 -10.41 -4.58
C LEU A 198 -21.19 -11.19 -4.68
N PRO A 199 -21.21 -12.34 -5.39
CA PRO A 199 -22.37 -13.19 -5.40
C PRO A 199 -22.70 -13.62 -3.97
N ALA A 200 -23.98 -13.55 -3.61
CA ALA A 200 -24.45 -14.08 -2.34
C ALA A 200 -24.37 -15.61 -2.37
N HIS A 201 -23.19 -16.17 -2.09
CA HIS A 201 -22.90 -17.61 -2.06
C HIS A 201 -23.66 -18.29 -0.90
N ARG A 202 -24.99 -18.42 -1.03
CA ARG A 202 -25.91 -18.94 0.01
C ARG A 202 -25.76 -18.26 1.37
N GLY A 203 -25.28 -17.01 1.42
CA GLY A 203 -24.97 -16.27 2.65
C GLY A 203 -23.65 -16.66 3.34
N GLY A 204 -22.91 -17.62 2.78
CA GLY A 204 -21.58 -18.03 3.26
C GLY A 204 -20.52 -16.95 3.07
N VAL A 205 -20.64 -16.10 2.05
CA VAL A 205 -19.78 -14.94 1.81
C VAL A 205 -20.66 -13.70 1.67
N ILE A 206 -20.33 -12.63 2.40
CA ILE A 206 -21.08 -11.37 2.38
C ILE A 206 -20.13 -10.20 2.19
N GLY A 207 -20.34 -9.44 1.11
CA GLY A 207 -19.72 -8.13 0.92
C GLY A 207 -20.23 -7.11 1.94
N ARG A 208 -19.31 -6.35 2.53
CA ARG A 208 -19.58 -5.35 3.57
C ARG A 208 -19.23 -3.92 3.14
N GLY A 209 -18.82 -3.75 1.88
CA GLY A 209 -18.45 -2.49 1.28
C GLY A 209 -17.12 -1.94 1.74
N ASP A 210 -16.79 -0.76 1.23
CA ASP A 210 -15.60 -0.04 1.62
C ASP A 210 -15.84 0.75 2.92
N VAL A 211 -15.05 0.42 3.94
CA VAL A 211 -15.12 1.07 5.25
C VAL A 211 -13.72 1.54 5.60
N ALA A 212 -13.57 2.84 5.80
CA ALA A 212 -12.31 3.41 6.21
C ALA A 212 -11.94 3.02 7.65
N ALA A 213 -10.64 2.91 7.92
CA ALA A 213 -10.14 2.88 9.28
C ALA A 213 -10.35 4.26 9.97
N PRO A 214 -10.61 4.31 11.29
CA PRO A 214 -10.53 3.20 12.24
C PRO A 214 -11.80 2.35 12.35
N ALA A 215 -12.92 2.78 11.77
CA ALA A 215 -14.21 2.08 11.91
C ALA A 215 -14.16 0.62 11.42
N LEU A 216 -13.36 0.35 10.38
CA LEU A 216 -13.10 -1.00 9.90
C LEU A 216 -12.53 -1.92 10.99
N TRP A 217 -11.62 -1.43 11.82
CA TRP A 217 -10.98 -2.23 12.87
C TRP A 217 -11.99 -2.71 13.91
N ASP A 218 -12.94 -1.86 14.30
CA ASP A 218 -14.00 -2.22 15.25
C ASP A 218 -14.96 -3.26 14.66
N ARG A 219 -15.15 -3.27 13.33
CA ARG A 219 -15.94 -4.30 12.66
C ARG A 219 -15.18 -5.63 12.64
N ILE A 220 -13.91 -5.63 12.27
CA ILE A 220 -13.09 -6.85 12.17
C ILE A 220 -12.87 -7.46 13.55
N ALA A 221 -12.62 -6.65 14.59
CA ALA A 221 -12.34 -7.12 15.94
C ALA A 221 -13.46 -7.97 16.57
N ARG A 222 -14.68 -7.82 16.07
CA ARG A 222 -15.84 -8.62 16.50
C ARG A 222 -15.91 -10.00 15.84
N ARG A 223 -15.15 -10.27 14.78
CA ARG A 223 -15.19 -11.52 14.00
C ARG A 223 -14.22 -12.54 14.57
N ARG A 224 -14.62 -13.82 14.63
CA ARG A 224 -13.78 -14.94 15.09
C ARG A 224 -13.75 -16.08 14.10
#